data_AF-A0A359FWW0-F1
#
_entry.id   AF-A0A359FWW0-F1
#
_cell.length_a   1.000
_cell.length_b   1.000
_cell.length_c   1.000
_cell.angle_alpha   90.00
_cell.angle_beta   90.00
_cell.angle_gamma   90.00
#
_symmetry.space_group_name_H-M   'P 1'
#
loop_
_entity.id
_entity.type
_entity.pdbx_description
1 polymer ?
#
loop_
_entity_poly.entity_id
_entity_poly.type
_entity_poly.pdbx_seq_one_letter_code
_entity_poly.pdbx_strand_id
1 'polypeptide(L)'
;NYKHQAYHSNWEEFELLFQKVHHSFYDHLNERFPDLTPNERKLCVFLKLNMNNKQIAQVTFQSEEALKKARLRLRKKLELDRDTNLVAFVQGL
;
A
#
# COMPACT_ATOMS: atom_id res chain seq x y z
N ASN A 1 -21.73 14.55 7.81
CA ASN A 1 -21.41 13.25 7.16
C ASN A 1 -20.84 13.38 5.72
N TYR A 2 -20.47 14.57 5.24
CA TYR A 2 -19.92 14.78 3.89
C TYR A 2 -18.43 14.45 3.73
N LYS A 3 -17.65 14.47 4.83
CA LYS A 3 -16.20 14.26 4.79
C LYS A 3 -15.80 12.82 4.41
N HIS A 4 -16.61 11.82 4.78
CA HIS A 4 -16.33 10.42 4.45
C HIS A 4 -16.56 10.10 2.96
N GLN A 5 -17.58 10.69 2.33
CA GLN A 5 -17.85 10.51 0.90
C GLN A 5 -16.76 11.14 0.02
N ALA A 6 -16.34 12.37 0.32
CA ALA A 6 -15.30 13.06 -0.45
C ALA A 6 -13.93 12.34 -0.40
N TYR A 7 -13.57 11.74 0.75
CA TYR A 7 -12.33 10.98 0.87
C TYR A 7 -12.34 9.68 0.06
N HIS A 8 -13.47 8.97 0.00
CA HIS A 8 -13.58 7.73 -0.77
C HIS A 8 -13.42 8.00 -2.27
N SER A 9 -14.08 9.04 -2.78
CA SER A 9 -13.94 9.46 -4.18
C SER A 9 -12.51 9.88 -4.53
N ASN A 10 -11.81 10.61 -3.64
CA ASN A 10 -10.43 11.02 -3.90
C ASN A 10 -9.45 9.84 -3.94
N TRP A 11 -9.66 8.82 -3.10
CA TRP A 11 -8.81 7.63 -3.12
C TRP A 11 -9.05 6.79 -4.38
N GLU A 12 -10.30 6.57 -4.78
CA GLU A 12 -10.64 5.79 -5.98
C GLU A 12 -10.07 6.45 -7.25
N GLU A 13 -10.18 7.78 -7.37
CA GLU A 13 -9.61 8.51 -8.50
C GLU A 13 -8.08 8.42 -8.51
N PHE A 14 -7.45 8.63 -7.35
CA PHE A 14 -6.01 8.44 -7.20
C PHE A 14 -5.58 7.02 -7.58
N GLU A 15 -6.29 5.99 -7.12
CA GLU A 15 -5.97 4.59 -7.36
C GLU A 15 -6.09 4.24 -8.85
N LEU A 16 -7.13 4.74 -9.52
CA LEU A 16 -7.32 4.59 -10.97
C LEU A 16 -6.19 5.26 -11.76
N LEU A 17 -5.80 6.49 -11.39
CA LEU A 17 -4.68 7.18 -12.03
C LEU A 17 -3.35 6.48 -11.76
N PHE A 18 -3.13 6.04 -10.53
CA PHE A 18 -1.93 5.31 -10.13
C PHE A 18 -1.82 3.99 -10.91
N GLN A 19 -2.91 3.24 -11.06
CA GLN A 19 -2.95 2.01 -11.84
C GLN A 19 -2.64 2.26 -13.33
N LYS A 20 -3.10 3.36 -13.91
CA LYS A 20 -2.76 3.72 -15.30
C LYS A 20 -1.28 3.99 -15.49
N VAL A 21 -0.62 4.63 -14.52
CA VAL A 21 0.81 4.96 -14.58
C VAL A 21 1.69 3.76 -14.21
N HIS A 22 1.25 2.94 -13.26
CA HIS A 22 1.99 1.81 -12.69
C HIS A 22 1.30 0.48 -12.97
N HIS A 23 0.88 0.26 -14.22
CA HIS A 23 0.15 -0.97 -14.60
C HIS A 23 0.97 -2.25 -14.32
N SER A 24 2.25 -2.26 -14.68
CA SER A 24 3.16 -3.40 -14.46
C SER A 24 3.32 -3.75 -12.98
N PHE A 25 3.32 -2.76 -12.10
CA PHE A 25 3.35 -2.98 -10.66
C PHE A 25 2.11 -3.74 -10.17
N TYR A 26 0.93 -3.37 -10.66
CA TYR A 26 -0.30 -4.08 -10.32
C TYR A 26 -0.32 -5.49 -10.91
N ASP A 27 0.13 -5.66 -12.15
CA ASP A 27 0.20 -6.96 -12.79
C ASP A 27 1.08 -7.91 -11.96
N HIS A 28 2.29 -7.50 -11.60
CA HIS A 28 3.17 -8.28 -10.73
C HIS A 28 2.59 -8.50 -9.32
N LEU A 29 1.96 -7.49 -8.73
CA LEU A 29 1.37 -7.61 -7.39
C LEU A 29 0.16 -8.56 -7.38
N ASN A 30 -0.65 -8.56 -8.43
CA ASN A 30 -1.83 -9.42 -8.56
C ASN A 30 -1.42 -10.86 -8.91
N GLU A 31 -0.43 -11.04 -9.78
CA GLU A 31 0.07 -12.35 -10.17
C GLU A 31 0.82 -13.04 -9.02
N ARG A 32 1.76 -12.35 -8.37
CA ARG A 32 2.59 -12.95 -7.33
C ARG A 32 1.90 -13.06 -5.98
N PHE A 33 0.97 -12.15 -5.68
CA PHE A 33 0.35 -12.05 -4.36
C PHE A 33 -1.19 -11.88 -4.49
N PRO A 34 -1.91 -12.87 -5.05
CA PRO A 34 -3.34 -12.79 -5.26
C PRO A 34 -4.15 -12.66 -3.95
N ASP A 35 -3.64 -13.19 -2.84
CA ASP A 35 -4.33 -13.22 -1.54
C ASP A 35 -4.15 -11.96 -0.67
N LEU A 36 -3.55 -10.90 -1.23
CA LEU A 36 -3.51 -9.60 -0.54
C LEU A 36 -4.90 -8.98 -0.48
N THR A 37 -5.29 -8.58 0.72
CA THR A 37 -6.52 -7.82 0.95
C THR A 37 -6.41 -6.43 0.31
N PRO A 38 -7.54 -5.75 0.03
CA PRO A 38 -7.52 -4.39 -0.50
C PRO A 38 -6.67 -3.41 0.33
N ASN A 39 -6.73 -3.51 1.66
CA ASN A 39 -5.92 -2.67 2.56
C ASN A 39 -4.42 -2.96 2.46
N GLU A 40 -4.03 -4.21 2.21
CA GLU A 40 -2.63 -4.59 2.00
C GLU A 40 -2.12 -4.11 0.65
N ARG A 41 -2.95 -4.19 -0.41
CA ARG A 41 -2.62 -3.62 -1.73
C ARG A 41 -2.46 -2.10 -1.65
N LYS A 42 -3.40 -1.42 -0.99
CA LYS A 42 -3.32 0.01 -0.68
C LYS A 42 -2.03 0.39 0.07
N LEU A 43 -1.62 -0.43 1.04
CA LEU A 43 -0.34 -0.22 1.71
C LEU A 43 0.85 -0.36 0.74
N CYS A 44 0.82 -1.33 -0.18
CA CYS A 44 1.86 -1.47 -1.21
C CYS A 44 1.95 -0.24 -2.11
N VAL A 45 0.82 0.37 -2.49
CA VAL A 45 0.79 1.63 -3.26
C VAL A 45 1.53 2.75 -2.54
N PHE A 46 1.26 2.95 -1.23
CA PHE A 46 1.98 3.96 -0.45
C PHE A 46 3.48 3.69 -0.35
N LEU A 47 3.87 2.42 -0.23
CA LEU A 47 5.29 2.02 -0.19
C LEU A 47 5.98 2.22 -1.55
N LYS A 48 5.28 1.92 -2.65
CA LYS A 48 5.74 2.18 -4.02
C LYS A 48 6.01 3.68 -4.26
N LEU A 49 5.20 4.54 -3.64
CA LEU A 49 5.40 6.00 -3.59
C LEU A 49 6.45 6.47 -2.57
N ASN A 50 7.21 5.55 -1.96
CA ASN A 50 8.24 5.84 -0.98
C ASN A 50 7.74 6.60 0.28
N MET A 51 6.46 6.44 0.63
CA MET A 51 5.90 7.09 1.82
C MET A 51 6.31 6.38 3.10
N ASN A 52 6.69 7.14 4.11
CA ASN A 52 6.98 6.62 5.45
C ASN A 52 5.71 6.51 6.31
N ASN A 53 5.79 5.84 7.46
CA ASN A 53 4.62 5.60 8.32
C ASN A 53 3.94 6.89 8.78
N LYS A 54 4.70 7.97 9.01
CA LYS A 54 4.15 9.26 9.42
C LYS A 54 3.32 9.89 8.31
N GLN A 55 3.82 9.88 7.07
CA GLN A 55 3.09 10.39 5.90
C GLN A 55 1.83 9.55 5.64
N ILE A 56 1.94 8.23 5.72
CA ILE A 56 0.78 7.33 5.53
C ILE A 56 -0.26 7.59 6.63
N ALA A 57 0.16 7.71 7.90
CA ALA A 57 -0.72 8.01 9.02
C ALA A 57 -1.51 9.31 8.81
N GLN A 58 -0.84 10.35 8.29
CA GLN A 58 -1.49 11.64 7.98
C GLN A 58 -2.54 11.53 6.89
N VAL A 59 -2.31 10.70 5.87
CA VAL A 59 -3.24 10.53 4.74
C VAL A 59 -4.38 9.58 5.10
N THR A 60 -4.10 8.49 5.82
CA THR A 60 -5.10 7.46 6.14
C THR A 60 -5.82 7.70 7.46
N PHE A 61 -5.40 8.70 8.24
CA PHE A 61 -5.87 8.97 9.61
C PHE A 61 -5.71 7.77 10.55
N GLN A 62 -4.75 6.89 10.26
CA GLN A 62 -4.40 5.75 11.11
C GLN A 62 -3.24 6.10 12.03
N SER A 63 -3.07 5.37 13.13
CA SER A 63 -1.89 5.52 13.98
C SER A 63 -0.65 4.91 13.32
N GLU A 64 0.52 5.51 13.57
CA GLU A 64 1.79 4.95 13.12
C GLU A 64 2.03 3.53 13.67
N GLU A 65 1.53 3.23 14.87
CA GLU A 65 1.63 1.89 15.45
C GLU A 65 0.80 0.86 14.69
N ALA A 66 -0.44 1.22 14.28
CA ALA A 66 -1.26 0.36 13.44
C ALA A 66 -0.57 0.07 12.10
N LEU A 67 0.09 1.07 11.51
CA LEU A 67 0.86 0.93 10.28
C LEU A 67 2.11 0.06 10.46
N LYS A 68 2.82 0.17 11.59
CA LYS A 68 3.92 -0.75 11.93
C LYS A 68 3.43 -2.19 11.95
N LYS A 69 2.31 -2.47 12.64
CA LYS A 69 1.70 -3.81 12.67
C LYS A 69 1.24 -4.26 11.28
N ALA A 70 0.68 -3.37 10.46
CA ALA A 70 0.29 -3.67 9.09
C ALA A 70 1.49 -4.05 8.21
N ARG A 71 2.61 -3.33 8.31
CA ARG A 71 3.86 -3.64 7.58
C ARG A 71 4.46 -4.99 8.02
N LEU A 72 4.37 -5.33 9.30
CA LEU A 72 4.79 -6.65 9.80
C LEU A 72 3.94 -7.78 9.21
N ARG A 73 2.61 -7.60 9.13
CA ARG A 73 1.72 -8.58 8.49
C ARG A 73 1.98 -8.70 7.00
N LEU A 74 2.12 -7.55 6.32
CA LEU A 74 2.42 -7.50 4.88
C LEU A 74 3.72 -8.24 4.58
N ARG A 75 4.78 -8.01 5.37
CA ARG A 75 6.06 -8.72 5.21
C ARG A 75 5.89 -10.24 5.23
N LYS A 76 5.07 -10.77 6.14
CA LYS A 76 4.79 -12.20 6.23
C LYS A 76 4.04 -12.72 5.01
N LYS A 77 3.05 -11.96 4.51
CA LYS A 77 2.29 -12.31 3.30
C LYS A 77 3.11 -12.24 2.01
N LEU A 78 4.11 -11.36 1.98
CA LEU A 78 5.07 -11.25 0.89
C LEU A 78 6.24 -12.23 1.03
N GLU A 79 6.23 -13.07 2.07
CA GLU A 79 7.25 -14.10 2.34
C GLU A 79 8.69 -13.55 2.36
N LEU A 80 8.88 -12.36 2.92
CA LEU A 80 10.19 -11.70 2.92
C LEU A 80 11.04 -12.08 4.14
N ASP A 81 12.28 -12.48 3.86
CA ASP A 81 13.33 -12.71 4.86
C ASP A 81 13.64 -11.46 5.67
N ARG A 82 14.22 -11.61 6.86
CA ARG A 82 14.52 -10.50 7.79
C ARG A 82 15.44 -9.42 7.22
N ASP A 83 16.28 -9.75 6.26
CA ASP A 83 17.24 -8.82 5.69
C ASP A 83 16.70 -8.08 4.46
N THR A 84 15.56 -8.53 3.91
CA THR A 84 14.93 -7.87 2.76
C THR A 84 14.26 -6.56 3.16
N ASN A 85 14.64 -5.45 2.52
CA ASN A 85 13.95 -4.18 2.75
C ASN A 85 12.55 -4.21 2.10
N LEU A 86 11.51 -4.06 2.92
CA LEU A 86 10.11 -4.10 2.45
C LEU A 86 9.80 -3.01 1.42
N VAL A 87 10.30 -1.79 1.61
CA VAL A 87 10.03 -0.66 0.68
C VAL A 87 10.70 -0.94 -0.65
N ALA A 88 11.98 -1.28 -0.64
CA ALA A 88 12.75 -1.56 -1.85
C ALA A 88 12.16 -2.76 -2.63
N PHE A 89 11.74 -3.81 -1.92
CA PHE A 89 11.06 -4.95 -2.54
C PHE A 89 9.79 -4.52 -3.27
N VAL A 90 8.90 -3.79 -2.59
CA VAL A 90 7.64 -3.31 -3.19
C VAL A 90 7.91 -2.32 -4.34
N GLN A 91 8.96 -1.51 -4.25
CA GLN A 91 9.37 -0.62 -5.33
C GLN A 91 9.92 -1.35 -6.56
N GLY A 92 10.47 -2.55 -6.37
CA GLY A 92 10.99 -3.40 -7.44
C GLY A 92 9.94 -4.31 -8.09
N LEU A 93 8.73 -4.41 -7.52
CA LEU A 93 7.55 -4.97 -8.22
C LEU A 93 7.14 -4.03 -9.35
#